data_AF-A0A7C7Y8G6-F1
#
_entry.id   AF-A0A7C7Y8G6-F1
#
_cell.length_a   1.000
_cell.length_b   1.000
_cell.length_c   1.000
_cell.angle_alpha   90.00
_cell.angle_beta   90.00
_cell.angle_gamma   90.00
#
_symmetry.space_group_name_H-M   'P 1'
#
loop_
_entity.id
_entity.type
_entity.pdbx_description
1 polymer ?
#
loop_
_entity_poly.entity_id
_entity_poly.type
_entity_poly.pdbx_seq_one_letter_code
_entity_poly.pdbx_strand_id
1 'polypeptide(L)'
;MNAQGHDTGLDGGMFGFTLPMGIAGWIMSILGIAIFAVGIILTIPAISAIGILLVGFSAPSELQVKLHNIRKKMRPSEVAWQSEMGGTELVSFWNRERIHRPEKDLRSWVFPAPPVQDWHLQNKYSADAFAELIDEHPNKIGTPAPPLFSNAGLSMLIAYCLLAYQLVLIESTLEDVSKYPIMLVVAIIWLIVGFLTGKRLQAMQDTPTSIIRSVAIGNAELVGQVRNGINDPPMVHVDDDHSKTVSDLVSWNWQYEIEVEEIRMVRDSNGNMRQEVSRYWRMIRTDEGGTDFTLHDGTGGIMIVTGSFRKSNDFGDHLIQWECDHNRNLGNLFGNIFSMFVANERILRHRWTLWGLKLGDPCYVMGMIKPRTNEEMANDKQVDTTLQNSIVYAVGEKSPGFKPRLEKGTELTAISSARSQIENIGFPILGLVIAIAQFFL
;
A
#
# COMPACT_ATOMS: atom_id res chain seq x y z
N MET A 1 10.78 27.05 1.73
CA MET A 1 12.19 27.35 2.06
C MET A 1 12.41 26.99 3.52
N ASN A 2 13.15 25.93 3.81
CA ASN A 2 13.56 25.61 5.19
C ASN A 2 14.88 26.28 5.53
N ALA A 3 15.16 26.40 6.83
CA ALA A 3 16.35 27.06 7.40
C ALA A 3 17.71 26.45 6.99
N GLN A 4 17.74 25.45 6.10
CA GLN A 4 18.95 24.83 5.56
C GLN A 4 19.08 24.90 4.02
N GLY A 5 18.20 25.63 3.31
CA GLY A 5 18.41 25.93 1.88
C GLY A 5 18.43 24.74 0.91
N HIS A 6 18.02 23.54 1.34
CA HIS A 6 17.83 22.41 0.45
C HIS A 6 16.41 22.46 -0.13
N ASP A 7 16.28 22.83 -1.40
CA ASP A 7 15.16 22.33 -2.22
C ASP A 7 15.30 20.81 -2.22
N THR A 8 14.37 20.12 -1.55
CA THR A 8 14.39 18.65 -1.49
C THR A 8 14.13 18.00 -2.85
N GLY A 9 13.89 18.79 -3.90
CA GLY A 9 13.82 18.30 -5.29
C GLY A 9 12.78 17.19 -5.47
N LEU A 10 11.68 17.27 -4.72
CA LEU A 10 10.61 16.25 -4.68
C LEU A 10 9.61 16.39 -5.83
N ASP A 11 9.81 17.37 -6.72
CA ASP A 11 9.14 17.45 -8.01
C ASP A 11 9.80 16.49 -9.01
N GLY A 12 9.00 15.66 -9.68
CA GLY A 12 9.45 14.75 -10.73
C GLY A 12 9.64 15.42 -12.10
N GLY A 13 9.17 16.66 -12.28
CA GLY A 13 9.31 17.37 -13.54
C GLY A 13 8.64 16.65 -14.73
N MET A 14 9.18 16.81 -15.93
CA MET A 14 8.55 16.27 -17.16
C MET A 14 8.82 14.78 -17.37
N PHE A 15 10.04 14.30 -17.09
CA PHE A 15 10.45 12.93 -17.37
C PHE A 15 11.10 12.30 -16.13
N GLY A 16 10.44 11.31 -15.55
CA GLY A 16 10.92 10.57 -14.38
C GLY A 16 11.35 9.14 -14.73
N PHE A 17 12.28 9.03 -15.67
CA PHE A 17 12.84 7.72 -16.05
C PHE A 17 13.90 7.28 -15.05
N THR A 18 13.73 6.05 -14.57
CA THR A 18 14.61 5.42 -13.59
C THR A 18 15.16 4.09 -14.11
N LEU A 19 16.20 3.60 -13.43
CA LEU A 19 16.72 2.26 -13.66
C LEU A 19 16.09 1.26 -12.68
N PRO A 20 16.02 -0.03 -13.04
CA PRO A 20 15.58 -1.07 -12.14
C PRO A 20 16.40 -1.10 -10.84
N MET A 21 15.71 -1.34 -9.72
CA MET A 21 16.35 -1.51 -8.41
C MET A 21 16.35 -2.99 -8.00
N GLY A 22 17.48 -3.47 -7.48
CA GLY A 22 17.65 -4.86 -7.03
C GLY A 22 17.78 -5.88 -8.16
N ILE A 23 18.22 -7.09 -7.80
CA ILE A 23 18.53 -8.16 -8.77
C ILE A 23 17.27 -8.58 -9.53
N ALA A 24 16.13 -8.74 -8.85
CA ALA A 24 14.87 -9.12 -9.47
C ALA A 24 14.39 -8.10 -10.51
N GLY A 25 14.52 -6.80 -10.23
CA GLY A 25 14.18 -5.73 -11.17
C GLY A 25 15.04 -5.78 -12.43
N TRP A 26 16.36 -5.98 -12.27
CA TRP A 26 17.27 -6.13 -13.41
C TRP A 26 16.97 -7.37 -14.24
N ILE A 27 16.68 -8.52 -13.61
CA ILE A 27 16.30 -9.75 -14.31
C ILE A 27 15.02 -9.51 -15.13
N MET A 28 13.99 -8.92 -14.55
CA MET A 28 12.73 -8.59 -15.24
C MET A 28 12.96 -7.63 -16.41
N SER A 29 13.80 -6.61 -16.22
CA SER A 29 14.12 -5.63 -17.26
C SER A 29 14.85 -6.26 -18.45
N ILE A 30 15.89 -7.06 -18.19
CA ILE A 30 16.66 -7.75 -19.24
C ILE A 30 15.77 -8.75 -19.98
N LEU A 31 14.95 -9.52 -19.26
CA LEU A 31 13.98 -10.44 -19.86
C LEU A 31 12.97 -9.68 -20.73
N GLY A 32 12.47 -8.55 -20.24
CA GLY A 32 11.56 -7.67 -20.98
C GLY A 32 12.18 -7.15 -22.28
N ILE A 33 13.44 -6.70 -22.24
CA ILE A 33 14.20 -6.24 -23.43
C ILE A 33 14.36 -7.39 -24.43
N ALA A 34 14.71 -8.60 -23.96
CA ALA A 34 14.85 -9.77 -24.83
C ALA A 34 13.53 -10.14 -25.51
N ILE A 35 12.43 -10.19 -24.76
CA ILE A 35 11.08 -10.45 -25.29
C ILE A 35 10.68 -9.36 -26.29
N PHE A 36 10.97 -8.10 -25.96
CA PHE A 36 10.68 -6.96 -26.85
C PHE A 36 11.37 -7.10 -28.20
N ALA A 37 12.67 -7.43 -28.19
CA ALA A 37 13.48 -7.66 -29.38
C ALA A 37 12.99 -8.87 -30.19
N VAL A 38 12.64 -9.97 -29.52
CA VAL A 38 12.06 -11.16 -30.18
C VAL A 38 10.76 -10.81 -30.90
N GLY A 39 9.87 -10.02 -30.28
CA GLY A 39 8.64 -9.58 -30.92
C GLY A 39 8.88 -8.75 -32.18
N ILE A 40 9.91 -7.90 -32.19
CA ILE A 40 10.31 -7.13 -33.38
C ILE A 40 10.85 -8.07 -34.48
N ILE A 41 11.77 -8.97 -34.12
CA ILE A 41 12.42 -9.90 -35.07
C ILE A 41 11.38 -10.83 -35.72
N LEU A 42 10.43 -11.34 -34.92
CA LEU A 42 9.36 -12.20 -35.40
C LEU A 42 8.22 -11.43 -36.07
N THR A 43 8.25 -10.09 -36.05
CA THR A 43 7.16 -9.23 -36.53
C THR A 43 5.82 -9.53 -35.85
N ILE A 44 5.85 -9.83 -34.55
CA ILE A 44 4.68 -10.07 -33.69
C ILE A 44 4.62 -8.95 -32.64
N PRO A 45 3.98 -7.79 -32.94
CA PRO A 45 3.87 -6.67 -32.03
C PRO A 45 3.30 -6.99 -30.65
N ALA A 46 2.41 -8.00 -30.52
CA ALA A 46 1.90 -8.42 -29.22
C ALA A 46 3.00 -8.95 -28.28
N ILE A 47 4.01 -9.65 -28.81
CA ILE A 47 5.16 -10.10 -28.01
C ILE A 47 5.97 -8.88 -27.57
N SER A 48 6.16 -7.90 -28.46
CA SER A 48 6.81 -6.63 -28.10
C SER A 48 6.03 -5.88 -27.02
N ALA A 49 4.70 -5.87 -27.07
CA ALA A 49 3.87 -5.24 -26.04
C ALA A 49 4.11 -5.84 -24.65
N ILE A 50 4.22 -7.17 -24.55
CA ILE A 50 4.55 -7.84 -23.28
C ILE A 50 5.96 -7.44 -22.80
N GLY A 51 6.95 -7.45 -23.71
CA GLY A 51 8.32 -7.10 -23.39
C GLY A 51 8.47 -5.67 -22.83
N ILE A 52 7.83 -4.69 -23.46
CA ILE A 52 7.92 -3.29 -23.00
C ILE A 52 7.20 -3.05 -21.66
N LEU A 53 6.09 -3.75 -21.40
CA LEU A 53 5.42 -3.69 -20.09
C LEU A 53 6.34 -4.24 -18.98
N LEU A 54 7.02 -5.36 -19.22
CA LEU A 54 7.99 -5.91 -18.26
C LEU A 54 9.09 -4.90 -17.95
N VAL A 55 9.62 -4.20 -18.96
CA VAL A 55 10.61 -3.14 -18.76
C VAL A 55 10.03 -1.99 -17.94
N GLY A 56 8.85 -1.47 -18.31
CA GLY A 56 8.23 -0.32 -17.66
C GLY A 56 7.89 -0.55 -16.19
N PHE A 57 7.42 -1.75 -15.84
CA PHE A 57 7.09 -2.14 -14.46
C PHE A 57 8.29 -2.65 -13.66
N SER A 58 9.43 -2.98 -14.31
CA SER A 58 10.66 -3.37 -13.60
C SER A 58 11.34 -2.21 -12.89
N ALA A 59 11.04 -0.97 -13.30
CA ALA A 59 11.66 0.23 -12.79
C ALA A 59 10.73 0.97 -11.81
N PRO A 60 11.22 1.31 -10.61
CA PRO A 60 10.47 2.06 -9.60
C PRO A 60 10.20 3.50 -10.05
N SER A 61 9.28 4.22 -9.41
CA SER A 61 9.08 5.64 -9.73
C SER A 61 10.30 6.50 -9.35
N GLU A 62 10.46 7.66 -10.00
CA GLU A 62 11.54 8.61 -9.64
C GLU A 62 11.48 9.01 -8.16
N LEU A 63 10.27 9.26 -7.65
CA LEU A 63 10.07 9.60 -6.25
C LEU A 63 10.51 8.44 -5.35
N GLN A 64 10.16 7.18 -5.65
CA GLN A 64 10.65 6.03 -4.90
C GLN A 64 12.18 5.93 -4.87
N VAL A 65 12.86 6.21 -5.99
CA VAL A 65 14.33 6.23 -6.05
C VAL A 65 14.90 7.37 -5.17
N LYS A 66 14.32 8.57 -5.24
CA LYS A 66 14.71 9.70 -4.39
C LYS A 66 14.56 9.35 -2.90
N LEU A 67 13.41 8.80 -2.51
CA LEU A 67 13.15 8.37 -1.12
C LEU A 67 14.09 7.26 -0.67
N HIS A 68 14.36 6.28 -1.53
CA HIS A 68 15.33 5.23 -1.25
C HIS A 68 16.74 5.80 -0.98
N ASN A 69 17.18 6.75 -1.81
CA ASN A 69 18.47 7.41 -1.65
C ASN A 69 18.54 8.26 -0.38
N ILE A 70 17.45 8.97 -0.02
CA ILE A 70 17.37 9.73 1.23
C ILE A 70 17.44 8.78 2.43
N ARG A 71 16.65 7.70 2.44
CA ARG A 71 16.71 6.65 3.49
C ARG A 71 18.11 6.10 3.67
N LYS A 72 18.82 5.82 2.57
CA LYS A 72 20.20 5.30 2.62
C LYS A 72 21.19 6.29 3.23
N LYS A 73 20.96 7.60 3.05
CA LYS A 73 21.77 8.68 3.62
C LYS A 73 21.44 8.93 5.09
N MET A 74 20.16 9.06 5.41
CA MET A 74 19.69 9.40 6.77
C MET A 74 19.75 8.22 7.73
N ARG A 75 19.59 6.98 7.24
CA ARG A 75 19.54 5.73 8.01
C ARG A 75 18.67 5.83 9.27
N PRO A 76 17.34 6.03 9.12
CA PRO A 76 16.44 6.01 10.26
C PRO A 76 16.59 4.70 11.05
N SER A 77 16.62 4.79 12.39
CA SER A 77 16.80 3.64 13.27
C SER A 77 15.76 2.54 13.04
N GLU A 78 14.51 2.90 12.77
CA GLU A 78 13.44 1.95 12.48
C GLU A 78 13.67 1.16 11.19
N VAL A 79 14.16 1.82 10.13
CA VAL A 79 14.47 1.15 8.87
C VAL A 79 15.70 0.26 9.02
N ALA A 80 16.70 0.69 9.80
CA ALA A 80 17.86 -0.13 10.12
C ALA A 80 17.46 -1.40 10.89
N TRP A 81 16.64 -1.25 11.93
CA TRP A 81 16.12 -2.35 12.73
C TRP A 81 15.30 -3.34 11.90
N GLN A 82 14.41 -2.86 11.02
CA GLN A 82 13.66 -3.72 10.10
C GLN A 82 14.56 -4.48 9.14
N SER A 83 15.64 -3.85 8.64
CA SER A 83 16.59 -4.53 7.76
C SER A 83 17.41 -5.60 8.48
N GLU A 84 17.63 -5.46 9.79
CA GLU A 84 18.38 -6.42 10.61
C GLU A 84 17.51 -7.60 11.06
N MET A 85 16.23 -7.34 11.40
CA MET A 85 15.28 -8.37 11.84
C MET A 85 14.46 -8.98 10.70
N GLY A 86 14.50 -8.37 9.52
CA GLY A 86 13.79 -8.79 8.34
C GLY A 86 14.32 -10.11 7.78
N GLY A 87 13.46 -10.81 7.05
CA GLY A 87 13.77 -12.09 6.43
C GLY A 87 12.86 -13.20 6.92
N THR A 88 13.26 -14.44 6.63
CA THR A 88 12.49 -15.63 7.01
C THR A 88 13.26 -16.42 8.06
N GLU A 89 12.72 -16.44 9.27
CA GLU A 89 13.24 -17.18 10.41
C GLU A 89 12.57 -18.56 10.49
N LEU A 90 13.37 -19.63 10.61
CA LEU A 90 12.85 -20.98 10.85
C LEU A 90 12.78 -21.23 12.36
N VAL A 91 11.57 -21.21 12.91
CA VAL A 91 11.33 -21.40 14.35
C VAL A 91 11.34 -22.88 14.72
N SER A 92 10.75 -23.72 13.88
CA SER A 92 10.73 -25.17 14.10
C SER A 92 11.06 -25.90 12.81
N PHE A 93 12.14 -26.68 12.83
CA PHE A 93 12.54 -27.52 11.70
C PHE A 93 11.50 -28.61 11.43
N TRP A 94 11.00 -29.27 12.48
CA TRP A 94 10.11 -30.43 12.36
C TRP A 94 8.71 -30.08 11.87
N ASN A 95 8.19 -28.92 12.30
CA ASN A 95 6.89 -28.41 11.85
C ASN A 95 7.01 -27.46 10.66
N ARG A 96 8.24 -27.21 10.18
CA ARG A 96 8.59 -26.19 9.17
C ARG A 96 7.92 -24.85 9.47
N GLU A 97 7.91 -24.49 10.74
CA GLU A 97 7.34 -23.24 11.20
C GLU A 97 8.28 -22.11 10.85
N ARG A 98 7.77 -21.13 10.11
CA ARG A 98 8.51 -20.00 9.59
C ARG A 98 7.85 -18.72 10.01
N ILE A 99 8.65 -17.74 10.39
CA ILE A 99 8.23 -16.37 10.61
C ILE A 99 8.88 -15.54 9.53
N HIS A 100 8.05 -14.89 8.72
CA HIS A 100 8.48 -13.94 7.71
C HIS A 100 8.19 -12.53 8.19
N ARG A 101 9.22 -11.67 8.13
CA ARG A 101 9.14 -10.23 8.39
C ARG A 101 9.66 -9.52 7.14
N PRO A 102 8.98 -8.50 6.61
CA PRO A 102 9.51 -7.77 5.46
C PRO A 102 10.85 -7.12 5.80
N GLU A 103 11.83 -7.27 4.91
CA GLU A 103 13.15 -6.64 5.04
C GLU A 103 13.10 -5.12 4.80
N LYS A 104 12.08 -4.66 4.08
CA LYS A 104 11.93 -3.26 3.67
C LYS A 104 10.47 -2.87 3.73
N ASP A 105 10.14 -1.87 4.54
CA ASP A 105 8.85 -1.21 4.54
C ASP A 105 8.95 0.12 3.78
N LEU A 106 8.33 0.19 2.60
CA LEU A 106 8.33 1.41 1.78
C LEU A 106 7.51 2.55 2.41
N ARG A 107 6.68 2.25 3.42
CA ARG A 107 5.86 3.22 4.16
C ARG A 107 6.43 3.59 5.53
N SER A 108 7.56 3.00 5.94
CA SER A 108 8.27 3.47 7.13
C SER A 108 8.97 4.82 6.88
N TRP A 109 9.49 5.42 7.94
CA TRP A 109 10.16 6.72 7.92
C TRP A 109 11.26 6.81 6.84
N VAL A 110 11.35 7.97 6.22
CA VAL A 110 12.42 8.41 5.31
C VAL A 110 13.47 9.20 6.08
N PHE A 111 13.03 10.08 6.98
CA PHE A 111 13.84 10.89 7.89
C PHE A 111 13.86 10.25 9.29
N PRO A 112 14.82 10.60 10.16
CA PRO A 112 14.81 10.09 11.53
C PRO A 112 13.51 10.45 12.26
N ALA A 113 12.87 9.44 12.86
CA ALA A 113 11.68 9.65 13.67
C ALA A 113 12.03 10.45 14.94
N PRO A 114 11.11 11.30 15.45
CA PRO A 114 11.27 11.92 16.76
C PRO A 114 11.42 10.83 17.84
N PRO A 115 12.51 10.85 18.62
CA PRO A 115 12.75 9.82 19.62
C PRO A 115 11.78 9.97 20.79
N VAL A 116 11.51 8.87 21.49
CA VAL A 116 10.54 8.84 22.60
C VAL A 116 10.90 9.82 23.74
N GLN A 117 12.19 10.14 23.92
CA GLN A 117 12.62 11.11 24.92
C GLN A 117 12.12 12.53 24.64
N ASP A 118 11.84 12.86 23.38
CA ASP A 118 11.34 14.18 22.98
C ASP A 118 9.81 14.27 23.13
N TRP A 119 9.13 13.15 23.39
CA TRP A 119 7.68 13.10 23.51
C TRP A 119 7.23 13.72 24.83
N HIS A 120 6.25 14.62 24.77
CA HIS A 120 5.60 15.18 25.97
C HIS A 120 4.60 14.19 26.59
N LEU A 121 5.12 13.18 27.28
CA LEU A 121 4.29 12.12 27.89
C LEU A 121 3.30 12.63 28.95
N GLN A 122 3.60 13.76 29.61
CA GLN A 122 2.73 14.36 30.62
C GLN A 122 1.53 15.10 30.01
N ASN A 123 1.70 15.68 28.81
CA ASN A 123 0.64 16.35 28.07
C ASN A 123 0.76 16.04 26.59
N LYS A 124 0.05 15.00 26.15
CA LYS A 124 0.12 14.49 24.77
C LYS A 124 -0.36 15.47 23.70
N TYR A 125 -1.06 16.54 24.08
CA TYR A 125 -1.56 17.56 23.15
C TYR A 125 -0.64 18.77 23.05
N SER A 126 0.31 18.92 23.97
CA SER A 126 1.28 20.01 23.93
C SER A 126 2.33 19.79 22.85
N ALA A 127 2.95 20.88 22.41
CA ALA A 127 4.04 20.83 21.45
C ALA A 127 5.27 20.11 22.03
N ASP A 128 6.10 19.53 21.16
CA ASP A 128 7.40 19.00 21.55
C ASP A 128 8.34 20.12 22.04
N ALA A 129 9.48 19.78 22.64
CA ALA A 129 10.35 20.77 23.32
C ALA A 129 10.76 21.97 22.45
N PHE A 130 10.86 21.77 21.12
CA PHE A 130 11.18 22.80 20.14
C PHE A 130 9.97 23.35 19.39
N ALA A 131 8.79 22.73 19.56
CA ALA A 131 7.55 23.03 18.85
C ALA A 131 7.71 23.10 17.32
N GLU A 132 8.67 22.36 16.78
CA GLU A 132 8.94 22.29 15.35
C GLU A 132 8.16 21.15 14.72
N LEU A 133 7.79 21.34 13.45
CA LEU A 133 7.20 20.28 12.65
C LEU A 133 8.21 19.14 12.43
N ILE A 134 7.70 17.92 12.46
CA ILE A 134 8.46 16.73 12.03
C ILE A 134 9.04 16.93 10.62
N ASP A 135 10.19 16.32 10.38
CA ASP A 135 10.93 16.51 9.13
C ASP A 135 10.12 16.14 7.89
N GLU A 136 9.23 15.15 7.97
CA GLU A 136 8.37 14.71 6.87
C GLU A 136 7.06 15.47 6.75
N HIS A 137 6.83 16.50 7.58
CA HIS A 137 5.61 17.28 7.48
C HIS A 137 5.57 18.03 6.13
N PRO A 138 4.45 18.00 5.38
CA PRO A 138 4.33 18.66 4.07
C PRO A 138 4.64 20.16 4.08
N ASN A 139 4.25 20.87 5.14
CA ASN A 139 4.63 22.29 5.32
C ASN A 139 6.14 22.54 5.48
N LYS A 140 6.95 21.50 5.73
CA LYS A 140 8.41 21.55 5.81
C LYS A 140 9.02 21.10 4.48
N ILE A 141 8.67 19.92 3.97
CA ILE A 141 9.32 19.35 2.77
C ILE A 141 8.66 19.73 1.43
N GLY A 142 7.46 20.30 1.46
CA GLY A 142 6.59 20.48 0.30
C GLY A 142 5.82 19.20 -0.07
N THR A 143 4.73 19.36 -0.81
CA THR A 143 3.97 18.25 -1.39
C THR A 143 4.66 17.73 -2.64
N PRO A 144 5.01 16.44 -2.72
CA PRO A 144 5.66 15.88 -3.89
C PRO A 144 4.70 15.80 -5.09
N ALA A 145 5.24 16.04 -6.29
CA ALA A 145 4.50 15.89 -7.54
C ALA A 145 5.13 14.75 -8.37
N PRO A 146 4.33 13.78 -8.86
CA PRO A 146 4.87 12.74 -9.73
C PRO A 146 5.29 13.33 -11.08
N PRO A 147 6.27 12.73 -11.77
CA PRO A 147 6.72 13.17 -13.08
C PRO A 147 5.57 13.07 -14.10
N LEU A 148 5.57 13.96 -15.09
CA LEU A 148 4.55 13.97 -16.15
C LEU A 148 4.53 12.65 -16.92
N PHE A 149 5.72 12.14 -17.26
CA PHE A 149 5.94 10.85 -17.90
C PHE A 149 6.88 9.98 -17.06
N SER A 150 6.45 8.75 -16.81
CA SER A 150 7.13 7.70 -16.06
C SER A 150 7.42 6.50 -16.98
N ASN A 151 8.35 5.64 -16.53
CA ASN A 151 8.64 4.36 -17.21
C ASN A 151 7.36 3.54 -17.42
N ALA A 152 6.54 3.40 -16.36
CA ALA A 152 5.32 2.61 -16.40
C ALA A 152 4.26 3.23 -17.34
N GLY A 153 3.99 4.53 -17.23
CA GLY A 153 2.97 5.17 -18.07
C GLY A 153 3.31 5.13 -19.55
N LEU A 154 4.56 5.45 -19.92
CA LEU A 154 4.99 5.40 -21.31
C LEU A 154 4.98 3.95 -21.85
N SER A 155 5.41 2.98 -21.04
CA SER A 155 5.37 1.56 -21.46
C SER A 155 3.95 1.06 -21.73
N MET A 156 2.97 1.47 -20.92
CA MET A 156 1.55 1.12 -21.15
C MET A 156 1.04 1.72 -22.46
N LEU A 157 1.36 2.98 -22.74
CA LEU A 157 0.96 3.62 -24.00
C LEU A 157 1.60 2.93 -25.21
N ILE A 158 2.91 2.65 -25.17
CA ILE A 158 3.61 1.95 -26.24
C ILE A 158 3.03 0.54 -26.44
N ALA A 159 2.81 -0.20 -25.35
CA ALA A 159 2.21 -1.54 -25.41
C ALA A 159 0.81 -1.50 -26.03
N TYR A 160 0.00 -0.51 -25.66
CA TYR A 160 -1.32 -0.31 -26.23
C TYR A 160 -1.26 -0.08 -27.75
N CYS A 161 -0.37 0.80 -28.21
CA CYS A 161 -0.15 1.03 -29.65
C CYS A 161 0.34 -0.22 -30.39
N LEU A 162 1.21 -1.02 -29.76
CA LEU A 162 1.69 -2.29 -30.34
C LEU A 162 0.57 -3.33 -30.45
N LEU A 163 -0.30 -3.43 -29.44
CA LEU A 163 -1.48 -4.30 -29.50
C LEU A 163 -2.49 -3.82 -30.56
N ALA A 164 -2.71 -2.51 -30.67
CA ALA A 164 -3.51 -1.93 -31.74
C ALA A 164 -2.95 -2.31 -33.12
N TYR A 165 -1.64 -2.17 -33.31
CA TYR A 165 -0.96 -2.55 -34.55
C TYR A 165 -1.03 -4.07 -34.83
N GLN A 166 -0.91 -4.92 -33.81
CA GLN A 166 -1.09 -6.36 -33.95
C GLN A 166 -2.47 -6.71 -34.54
N LEU A 167 -3.53 -6.03 -34.11
CA LEU A 167 -4.88 -6.30 -34.64
C LEU A 167 -5.01 -5.92 -36.11
N VAL A 168 -4.42 -4.80 -36.53
CA VAL A 168 -4.38 -4.39 -37.95
C VAL A 168 -3.66 -5.45 -38.80
N LEU A 169 -2.56 -6.02 -38.29
CA LEU A 169 -1.87 -7.12 -38.98
C LEU A 169 -2.72 -8.38 -39.05
N ILE A 170 -3.44 -8.74 -37.98
CA ILE A 170 -4.30 -9.92 -37.96
C ILE A 170 -5.50 -9.75 -38.89
N GLU A 171 -6.11 -8.56 -38.94
CA GLU A 171 -7.23 -8.25 -39.83
C GLU A 171 -6.88 -8.50 -41.30
N SER A 172 -5.66 -8.16 -41.72
CA SER A 172 -5.18 -8.45 -43.07
C SER A 172 -5.16 -9.96 -43.41
N THR A 173 -5.26 -10.83 -42.40
CA THR A 173 -5.28 -12.30 -42.54
C THR A 173 -6.62 -12.92 -42.17
N LEU A 174 -7.39 -12.32 -41.25
CA LEU A 174 -8.67 -12.79 -40.74
C LEU A 174 -9.69 -11.64 -40.79
N GLU A 175 -10.51 -11.62 -41.85
CA GLU A 175 -11.40 -10.51 -42.25
C GLU A 175 -12.51 -10.11 -41.23
N ASP A 176 -12.60 -10.76 -40.07
CA ASP A 176 -13.64 -10.51 -39.06
C ASP A 176 -13.09 -10.02 -37.70
N VAL A 177 -11.77 -9.92 -37.52
CA VAL A 177 -11.20 -9.61 -36.20
C VAL A 177 -11.45 -8.16 -35.77
N SER A 178 -11.50 -7.21 -36.72
CA SER A 178 -11.81 -5.80 -36.46
C SER A 178 -13.23 -5.52 -35.98
N LYS A 179 -14.16 -6.46 -36.19
CA LYS A 179 -15.53 -6.35 -35.68
C LYS A 179 -15.61 -6.52 -34.16
N TYR A 180 -14.59 -7.10 -33.54
CA TYR A 180 -14.56 -7.29 -32.09
C TYR A 180 -13.98 -6.05 -31.41
N PRO A 181 -14.67 -5.47 -30.41
CA PRO A 181 -14.25 -4.26 -29.73
C PRO A 181 -13.13 -4.49 -28.70
N ILE A 182 -12.12 -5.30 -29.02
CA ILE A 182 -11.09 -5.75 -28.08
C ILE A 182 -10.33 -4.56 -27.50
N MET A 183 -9.78 -3.68 -28.35
CA MET A 183 -9.02 -2.51 -27.89
C MET A 183 -9.89 -1.50 -27.14
N LEU A 184 -11.14 -1.35 -27.56
CA LEU A 184 -12.09 -0.48 -26.88
C LEU A 184 -12.35 -0.96 -25.45
N VAL A 185 -12.58 -2.26 -25.25
CA VAL A 185 -12.76 -2.85 -23.92
C VAL A 185 -11.50 -2.67 -23.07
N VAL A 186 -10.31 -2.92 -23.64
CA VAL A 186 -9.03 -2.72 -22.94
C VAL A 186 -8.85 -1.25 -22.52
N ALA A 187 -9.15 -0.29 -23.40
CA ALA A 187 -9.04 1.13 -23.09
C ALA A 187 -10.07 1.60 -22.04
N ILE A 188 -11.30 1.05 -22.06
CA ILE A 188 -12.30 1.33 -21.03
C ILE A 188 -11.82 0.83 -19.66
N ILE A 189 -11.30 -0.40 -19.59
CA ILE A 189 -10.75 -0.96 -18.34
C ILE A 189 -9.57 -0.09 -17.87
N TRP A 190 -8.66 0.28 -18.78
CA TRP A 190 -7.53 1.14 -18.47
C TRP A 190 -7.99 2.51 -17.94
N LEU A 191 -9.01 3.12 -18.54
CA LEU A 191 -9.58 4.39 -18.08
C LEU A 191 -10.24 4.26 -16.71
N ILE A 192 -11.00 3.18 -16.44
CA ILE A 192 -11.64 2.97 -15.14
C ILE A 192 -10.58 2.87 -14.04
N VAL A 193 -9.57 2.01 -14.24
CA VAL A 193 -8.46 1.85 -13.28
C VAL A 193 -7.71 3.18 -13.12
N GLY A 194 -7.38 3.82 -14.24
CA GLY A 194 -6.70 5.11 -14.29
C GLY A 194 -7.46 6.20 -13.52
N PHE A 195 -8.76 6.35 -13.77
CA PHE A 195 -9.62 7.31 -13.08
C PHE A 195 -9.70 7.09 -11.57
N LEU A 196 -9.82 5.83 -11.12
CA LEU A 196 -9.84 5.50 -9.70
C LEU A 196 -8.52 5.87 -9.01
N THR A 197 -7.39 5.59 -9.66
CA THR A 197 -6.06 5.96 -9.15
C THR A 197 -5.79 7.47 -9.21
N GLY A 198 -6.21 8.14 -10.28
CA GLY A 198 -6.08 9.59 -10.46
C GLY A 198 -6.90 10.37 -9.45
N LYS A 199 -8.13 9.94 -9.15
CA LYS A 199 -8.96 10.53 -8.08
C LYS A 199 -8.32 10.45 -6.70
N ARG A 200 -7.62 9.35 -6.38
CA ARG A 200 -6.88 9.23 -5.11
C ARG A 200 -5.79 10.30 -5.02
N LEU A 201 -4.96 10.42 -6.06
CA LEU A 201 -3.87 11.40 -6.06
C LEU A 201 -4.40 12.83 -6.00
N GLN A 202 -5.43 13.14 -6.78
CA GLN A 202 -6.03 14.47 -6.80
C GLN A 202 -6.57 14.86 -5.42
N ALA A 203 -7.25 13.95 -4.72
CA ALA A 203 -7.76 14.25 -3.38
C ALA A 203 -6.66 14.61 -2.37
N MET A 204 -5.48 13.99 -2.47
CA MET A 204 -4.30 14.29 -1.64
C MET A 204 -3.65 15.62 -2.04
N GLN A 205 -3.68 15.99 -3.32
CA GLN A 205 -3.11 17.26 -3.80
C GLN A 205 -4.01 18.46 -3.52
N ASP A 206 -5.33 18.26 -3.59
CA ASP A 206 -6.32 19.33 -3.43
C ASP A 206 -6.59 19.67 -1.95
N THR A 207 -6.20 18.80 -1.02
CA THR A 207 -6.39 19.00 0.42
C THR A 207 -5.05 19.38 1.07
N PRO A 208 -4.87 20.63 1.52
CA PRO A 208 -3.62 21.01 2.18
C PRO A 208 -3.50 20.33 3.55
N THR A 209 -2.37 19.69 3.81
CA THR A 209 -2.06 19.08 5.10
C THR A 209 -2.01 20.14 6.20
N SER A 210 -2.86 19.97 7.21
CA SER A 210 -3.03 20.90 8.31
C SER A 210 -2.02 20.64 9.42
N ILE A 211 -1.51 21.72 10.01
CA ILE A 211 -0.74 21.67 11.27
C ILE A 211 -1.72 21.30 12.40
N ILE A 212 -1.38 20.30 13.20
CA ILE A 212 -2.25 19.76 14.24
C ILE A 212 -2.65 20.83 15.25
N ARG A 213 -1.70 21.66 15.68
CA ARG A 213 -1.92 22.75 16.66
C ARG A 213 -3.03 23.73 16.24
N SER A 214 -3.23 23.93 14.95
CA SER A 214 -4.17 24.91 14.39
C SER A 214 -5.22 24.26 13.47
N VAL A 215 -5.48 22.97 13.64
CA VAL A 215 -6.44 22.25 12.80
C VAL A 215 -7.86 22.78 13.00
N ALA A 216 -8.56 23.01 11.88
CA ALA A 216 -9.94 23.48 11.87
C ALA A 216 -10.93 22.32 11.97
N ILE A 217 -12.15 22.60 12.45
CA ILE A 217 -13.27 21.67 12.42
C ILE A 217 -13.70 21.44 10.96
N GLY A 218 -13.97 20.19 10.60
CA GLY A 218 -14.32 19.79 9.24
C GLY A 218 -13.36 18.76 8.66
N ASN A 219 -13.36 18.60 7.33
CA ASN A 219 -12.44 17.68 6.66
C ASN A 219 -11.00 18.20 6.78
N ALA A 220 -10.08 17.36 7.28
CA ALA A 220 -8.67 17.70 7.38
C ALA A 220 -7.78 16.52 6.98
N GLU A 221 -6.62 16.89 6.44
CA GLU A 221 -5.50 16.00 6.18
C GLU A 221 -4.42 16.25 7.24
N LEU A 222 -3.96 15.18 7.89
CA LEU A 222 -3.02 15.23 8.99
C LEU A 222 -1.89 14.23 8.76
N VAL A 223 -0.68 14.62 9.11
CA VAL A 223 0.52 13.78 9.07
C VAL A 223 1.24 13.89 10.40
N GLY A 224 1.62 12.75 10.97
CA GLY A 224 2.31 12.75 12.25
C GLY A 224 2.89 11.39 12.61
N GLN A 225 3.46 11.35 13.81
CA GLN A 225 3.90 10.14 14.48
C GLN A 225 2.78 9.60 15.38
N VAL A 226 2.63 8.28 15.38
CA VAL A 226 1.71 7.58 16.28
C VAL A 226 2.27 7.56 17.70
N ARG A 227 1.50 8.07 18.66
CA ARG A 227 1.85 8.08 20.09
C ARG A 227 0.70 7.56 20.94
N ASN A 228 0.99 7.24 22.20
CA ASN A 228 0.01 6.67 23.13
C ASN A 228 -1.23 7.57 23.25
N GLY A 229 -2.41 6.97 23.13
CA GLY A 229 -3.68 7.66 23.36
C GLY A 229 -4.04 7.70 24.84
N ILE A 230 -5.34 7.65 25.16
CA ILE A 230 -5.82 7.62 26.55
C ILE A 230 -5.45 6.28 27.21
N ASN A 231 -5.62 5.19 26.46
CA ASN A 231 -5.29 3.84 26.90
C ASN A 231 -4.06 3.37 26.12
N ASP A 232 -3.20 2.60 26.79
CA ASP A 232 -2.10 1.93 26.13
C ASP A 232 -2.63 0.77 25.28
N PRO A 233 -2.06 0.54 24.09
CA PRO A 233 -2.48 -0.56 23.23
C PRO A 233 -2.21 -1.91 23.93
N PRO A 234 -3.19 -2.83 23.97
CA PRO A 234 -2.98 -4.16 24.53
C PRO A 234 -2.05 -4.98 23.63
N MET A 235 -1.43 -6.01 24.20
CA MET A 235 -0.72 -7.01 23.42
C MET A 235 -1.71 -7.77 22.53
N VAL A 236 -1.44 -7.82 21.23
CA VAL A 236 -2.28 -8.53 20.27
C VAL A 236 -1.88 -9.99 20.24
N HIS A 237 -2.85 -10.87 20.47
CA HIS A 237 -2.72 -12.32 20.29
C HIS A 237 -3.37 -12.71 18.98
N VAL A 238 -2.58 -13.17 18.01
CA VAL A 238 -3.12 -13.58 16.70
C VAL A 238 -3.72 -14.98 16.84
N ASP A 239 -5.00 -15.11 16.48
CA ASP A 239 -5.75 -16.36 16.53
C ASP A 239 -5.75 -17.01 17.94
N ASP A 240 -5.79 -16.18 18.99
CA ASP A 240 -5.71 -16.57 20.41
C ASP A 240 -4.46 -17.38 20.79
N ASP A 241 -3.39 -17.29 19.99
CA ASP A 241 -2.14 -18.01 20.20
C ASP A 241 -1.10 -17.14 20.92
N HIS A 242 -0.70 -17.56 22.12
CA HIS A 242 0.33 -16.88 22.91
C HIS A 242 1.73 -16.89 22.27
N SER A 243 1.99 -17.75 21.28
CA SER A 243 3.23 -17.73 20.51
C SER A 243 3.25 -16.68 19.40
N LYS A 244 2.07 -16.15 19.01
CA LYS A 244 1.91 -15.18 17.91
C LYS A 244 1.44 -13.85 18.47
N THR A 245 2.38 -13.16 19.11
CA THR A 245 2.10 -11.92 19.82
C THR A 245 2.86 -10.74 19.26
N VAL A 246 2.21 -9.59 19.25
CA VAL A 246 2.82 -8.31 18.90
C VAL A 246 2.32 -7.23 19.86
N SER A 247 3.25 -6.48 20.45
CA SER A 247 2.94 -5.34 21.31
C SER A 247 2.78 -4.05 20.51
N ASP A 248 2.24 -3.03 21.18
CA ASP A 248 2.28 -1.63 20.74
C ASP A 248 1.49 -1.32 19.46
N LEU A 249 0.53 -2.18 19.10
CA LEU A 249 -0.34 -1.99 17.94
C LEU A 249 -1.56 -1.15 18.29
N VAL A 250 -1.61 0.07 17.76
CA VAL A 250 -2.77 0.97 17.94
C VAL A 250 -3.90 0.65 16.97
N SER A 251 -3.62 0.01 15.85
CA SER A 251 -4.62 -0.41 14.87
C SER A 251 -4.07 -1.60 14.10
N TRP A 252 -4.86 -2.66 13.95
CA TRP A 252 -4.39 -3.90 13.37
C TRP A 252 -5.53 -4.71 12.77
N ASN A 253 -5.17 -5.57 11.83
CA ASN A 253 -6.01 -6.66 11.37
C ASN A 253 -5.11 -7.86 11.06
N TRP A 254 -5.62 -9.06 11.32
CA TRP A 254 -4.94 -10.29 10.93
C TRP A 254 -5.89 -11.20 10.18
N GLN A 255 -5.34 -12.01 9.29
CA GLN A 255 -6.08 -13.05 8.61
C GLN A 255 -5.36 -14.39 8.75
N TYR A 256 -6.17 -15.43 8.83
CA TYR A 256 -5.73 -16.81 8.85
C TYR A 256 -6.21 -17.51 7.58
N GLU A 257 -5.26 -18.06 6.84
CA GLU A 257 -5.45 -18.74 5.58
C GLU A 257 -4.85 -20.15 5.63
N ILE A 258 -5.41 -21.03 4.83
CA ILE A 258 -4.86 -22.36 4.59
C ILE A 258 -4.58 -22.56 3.11
N GLU A 259 -3.52 -23.31 2.83
CA GLU A 259 -3.24 -23.76 1.47
C GLU A 259 -4.00 -25.07 1.24
N VAL A 260 -4.95 -25.05 0.31
CA VAL A 260 -5.76 -26.21 -0.07
C VAL A 260 -5.29 -26.73 -1.41
N GLU A 261 -5.07 -28.04 -1.47
CA GLU A 261 -4.90 -28.80 -2.69
C GLU A 261 -6.23 -29.49 -3.01
N GLU A 262 -6.84 -29.09 -4.13
CA GLU A 262 -8.09 -29.66 -4.62
C GLU A 262 -7.81 -30.56 -5.82
N ILE A 263 -8.34 -31.78 -5.76
CA ILE A 263 -8.19 -32.78 -6.82
C ILE A 263 -9.52 -32.88 -7.57
N ARG A 264 -9.51 -32.47 -8.84
CA ARG A 264 -10.67 -32.59 -9.75
C ARG A 264 -10.38 -33.61 -10.84
N MET A 265 -11.37 -34.43 -11.15
CA MET A 265 -11.33 -35.32 -12.32
C MET A 265 -12.02 -34.60 -13.47
N VAL A 266 -11.24 -34.18 -14.48
CA VAL A 266 -11.73 -33.48 -15.65
C VAL A 266 -11.70 -34.42 -16.85
N ARG A 267 -12.71 -34.34 -17.70
CA ARG A 267 -12.75 -35.13 -18.94
C ARG A 267 -12.04 -34.36 -20.04
N ASP A 268 -10.96 -34.93 -20.57
CA ASP A 268 -10.26 -34.36 -21.72
C ASP A 268 -11.13 -34.43 -22.98
N SER A 269 -10.76 -33.64 -24.01
CA SER A 269 -11.44 -33.59 -25.32
C SER A 269 -11.61 -34.96 -25.99
N ASN A 270 -10.78 -35.93 -25.61
CA ASN A 270 -10.76 -37.29 -26.14
C ASN A 270 -11.60 -38.28 -25.29
N GLY A 271 -12.33 -37.80 -24.29
CA GLY A 271 -13.21 -38.62 -23.44
C GLY A 271 -12.53 -39.33 -22.25
N ASN A 272 -11.21 -39.20 -22.12
CA ASN A 272 -10.40 -39.74 -21.02
C ASN A 272 -10.55 -38.87 -19.76
N MET A 273 -10.50 -39.49 -18.59
CA MET A 273 -10.50 -38.78 -17.31
C MET A 273 -9.06 -38.41 -16.93
N ARG A 274 -8.81 -37.14 -16.66
CA ARG A 274 -7.53 -36.59 -16.20
C ARG A 274 -7.69 -35.99 -14.81
N GLN A 275 -6.68 -36.19 -13.98
CA GLN A 275 -6.60 -35.56 -12.68
C GLN A 275 -6.00 -34.16 -12.83
N GLU A 276 -6.76 -33.15 -12.42
CA GLU A 276 -6.31 -31.77 -12.29
C GLU A 276 -6.10 -31.46 -10.81
N VAL A 277 -4.94 -30.91 -10.48
CA VAL A 277 -4.58 -30.50 -9.12
C VAL A 277 -4.50 -28.99 -9.10
N SER A 278 -5.40 -28.34 -8.38
CA SER A 278 -5.34 -26.89 -8.14
C SER A 278 -4.88 -26.62 -6.71
N ARG A 279 -4.05 -25.58 -6.56
CA ARG A 279 -3.60 -25.10 -5.25
C ARG A 279 -3.98 -23.66 -5.10
N TYR A 280 -4.60 -23.33 -3.97
CA TYR A 280 -4.96 -21.96 -3.67
C TYR A 280 -5.02 -21.75 -2.16
N TRP A 281 -4.83 -20.49 -1.76
CA TRP A 281 -5.04 -20.07 -0.38
C TRP A 281 -6.52 -19.77 -0.16
N ARG A 282 -7.08 -20.32 0.92
CA ARG A 282 -8.45 -20.07 1.36
C ARG A 282 -8.41 -19.36 2.70
N MET A 283 -9.03 -18.19 2.79
CA MET A 283 -9.22 -17.48 4.05
C MET A 283 -10.24 -18.21 4.91
N ILE A 284 -9.90 -18.42 6.18
CA ILE A 284 -10.72 -19.16 7.16
C ILE A 284 -11.22 -18.25 8.27
N ARG A 285 -10.34 -17.39 8.80
CA ARG A 285 -10.68 -16.42 9.84
C ARG A 285 -9.96 -15.11 9.60
N THR A 286 -10.54 -14.05 10.14
CA THR A 286 -9.96 -12.71 10.19
C THR A 286 -10.46 -12.03 11.44
N ASP A 287 -9.66 -11.13 11.99
CA ASP A 287 -10.07 -10.26 13.08
C ASP A 287 -9.38 -8.90 12.96
N GLU A 288 -9.98 -7.88 13.55
CA GLU A 288 -9.51 -6.51 13.51
C GLU A 288 -9.74 -5.78 14.83
N GLY A 289 -8.76 -4.98 15.23
CA GLY A 289 -8.79 -4.25 16.48
C GLY A 289 -8.01 -2.95 16.41
N GLY A 290 -8.16 -2.16 17.46
CA GLY A 290 -7.46 -0.89 17.59
C GLY A 290 -7.77 -0.23 18.92
N THR A 291 -6.86 0.65 19.34
CA THR A 291 -6.96 1.51 20.51
C THR A 291 -6.70 2.93 20.06
N ASP A 292 -7.57 3.85 20.47
CA ASP A 292 -7.45 5.26 20.10
C ASP A 292 -6.07 5.80 20.52
N PHE A 293 -5.45 6.53 19.60
CA PHE A 293 -4.08 6.98 19.73
C PHE A 293 -3.95 8.47 19.46
N THR A 294 -2.83 9.07 19.88
CA THR A 294 -2.55 10.47 19.57
C THR A 294 -1.62 10.55 18.36
N LEU A 295 -2.07 11.25 17.32
CA LEU A 295 -1.22 11.63 16.20
C LEU A 295 -0.50 12.93 16.57
N HIS A 296 0.82 12.97 16.38
CA HIS A 296 1.64 14.12 16.78
C HIS A 296 2.56 14.58 15.64
N ASP A 297 2.49 15.86 15.29
CA ASP A 297 3.27 16.46 14.19
C ASP A 297 4.48 17.27 14.67
N GLY A 298 4.72 17.28 15.99
CA GLY A 298 5.77 18.04 16.67
C GLY A 298 5.28 19.38 17.25
N THR A 299 4.24 19.98 16.64
CA THR A 299 3.61 21.21 17.14
C THR A 299 2.48 20.95 18.14
N GLY A 300 1.89 19.76 18.09
CA GLY A 300 0.91 19.29 19.05
C GLY A 300 0.34 17.93 18.69
N GLY A 301 -0.45 17.37 19.60
CA GLY A 301 -1.15 16.11 19.41
C GLY A 301 -2.63 16.29 19.07
N ILE A 302 -3.23 15.31 18.42
CA ILE A 302 -4.68 15.18 18.26
C ILE A 302 -5.08 13.72 18.42
N MET A 303 -6.23 13.47 19.05
CA MET A 303 -6.74 12.10 19.22
C MET A 303 -7.35 11.59 17.92
N ILE A 304 -6.99 10.37 17.55
CA ILE A 304 -7.54 9.64 16.41
C ILE A 304 -8.42 8.51 16.95
N VAL A 305 -9.70 8.52 16.57
CA VAL A 305 -10.66 7.48 16.97
C VAL A 305 -10.53 6.30 16.01
N THR A 306 -9.68 5.35 16.35
CA THR A 306 -9.30 4.21 15.50
C THR A 306 -10.48 3.41 14.98
N GLY A 307 -11.46 3.14 15.84
CA GLY A 307 -12.65 2.36 15.50
C GLY A 307 -13.45 2.94 14.34
N SER A 308 -13.41 4.26 14.14
CA SER A 308 -14.10 4.94 13.05
C SER A 308 -13.44 4.74 11.67
N PHE A 309 -12.18 4.32 11.63
CA PHE A 309 -11.40 4.13 10.40
C PHE A 309 -11.30 2.68 9.93
N ARG A 310 -11.96 1.71 10.61
CA ARG A 310 -11.84 0.26 10.33
C ARG A 310 -12.02 -0.14 8.87
N LYS A 311 -12.89 0.56 8.12
CA LYS A 311 -13.16 0.27 6.69
C LYS A 311 -12.25 1.03 5.71
N SER A 312 -11.30 1.78 6.23
CA SER A 312 -10.45 2.73 5.50
C SER A 312 -9.01 2.74 5.99
N ASN A 313 -8.59 1.68 6.66
CA ASN A 313 -7.20 1.48 7.05
C ASN A 313 -6.39 0.91 5.88
N ASP A 314 -5.15 1.36 5.73
CA ASP A 314 -4.19 0.81 4.78
C ASP A 314 -2.80 0.82 5.42
N PHE A 315 -2.39 -0.33 5.95
CA PHE A 315 -1.09 -0.46 6.64
C PHE A 315 0.07 -0.77 5.69
N GLY A 316 -0.20 -0.99 4.40
CA GLY A 316 0.81 -1.39 3.42
C GLY A 316 1.12 -2.88 3.48
N ASP A 317 2.40 -3.22 3.47
CA ASP A 317 2.84 -4.61 3.58
C ASP A 317 2.55 -5.17 4.97
N HIS A 318 2.49 -6.50 5.08
CA HIS A 318 2.25 -7.17 6.36
C HIS A 318 3.39 -6.87 7.33
N LEU A 319 3.08 -6.75 8.62
CA LEU A 319 4.11 -6.57 9.65
C LEU A 319 4.89 -7.87 9.88
N ILE A 320 4.14 -8.98 9.97
CA ILE A 320 4.68 -10.30 10.26
C ILE A 320 3.73 -11.37 9.70
N GLN A 321 4.31 -12.46 9.23
CA GLN A 321 3.59 -13.60 8.69
C GLN A 321 4.15 -14.88 9.30
N TRP A 322 3.28 -15.69 9.89
CA TRP A 322 3.61 -17.01 10.40
C TRP A 322 3.12 -18.07 9.41
N GLU A 323 3.96 -19.03 9.08
CA GLU A 323 3.59 -20.17 8.26
C GLU A 323 4.00 -21.49 8.92
N CYS A 324 3.18 -22.53 8.80
CA CYS A 324 3.57 -23.88 9.18
C CYS A 324 2.93 -24.93 8.27
N ASP A 325 3.57 -26.09 8.16
CA ASP A 325 3.00 -27.22 7.43
C ASP A 325 1.84 -27.84 8.23
N HIS A 326 0.81 -28.30 7.54
CA HIS A 326 -0.34 -28.94 8.17
C HIS A 326 0.06 -30.27 8.82
N ASN A 327 -0.12 -30.38 10.14
CA ASN A 327 0.11 -31.61 10.88
C ASN A 327 -1.18 -32.07 11.58
N ARG A 328 -1.65 -33.27 11.21
CA ARG A 328 -2.88 -33.89 11.75
C ARG A 328 -2.82 -34.18 13.25
N ASN A 329 -1.63 -34.26 13.84
CA ASN A 329 -1.44 -34.52 15.28
C ASN A 329 -1.56 -33.26 16.16
N LEU A 330 -1.72 -32.05 15.60
CA LEU A 330 -1.97 -30.80 16.35
C LEU A 330 -3.46 -30.68 16.73
N GLY A 331 -3.98 -31.73 17.38
CA GLY A 331 -5.41 -32.05 17.52
C GLY A 331 -6.30 -31.06 18.27
N ASN A 332 -5.76 -30.00 18.87
CA ASN A 332 -6.55 -28.99 19.58
C ASN A 332 -6.70 -27.65 18.84
N LEU A 333 -5.78 -27.29 17.93
CA LEU A 333 -5.85 -26.00 17.22
C LEU A 333 -6.75 -26.06 15.97
N PHE A 334 -6.88 -27.24 15.35
CA PHE A 334 -7.46 -27.38 14.01
C PHE A 334 -8.74 -28.24 13.96
N GLY A 335 -9.29 -28.62 15.12
CA GLY A 335 -10.47 -29.50 15.21
C GLY A 335 -11.69 -28.98 14.43
N ASN A 336 -11.91 -27.65 14.42
CA ASN A 336 -13.02 -27.01 13.71
C ASN A 336 -12.81 -26.90 12.19
N ILE A 337 -11.57 -27.09 11.71
CA ILE A 337 -11.25 -26.97 10.29
C ILE A 337 -11.69 -28.25 9.58
N PHE A 338 -11.50 -29.43 10.18
CA PHE A 338 -11.85 -30.72 9.55
C PHE A 338 -13.33 -30.87 9.16
N SER A 339 -14.27 -30.16 9.81
CA SER A 339 -15.70 -30.20 9.46
C SER A 339 -16.08 -29.40 8.21
N MET A 340 -15.16 -28.59 7.67
CA MET A 340 -15.43 -27.65 6.58
C MET A 340 -15.08 -28.18 5.18
N PHE A 341 -14.52 -29.40 5.05
CA PHE A 341 -13.95 -29.89 3.80
C PHE A 341 -14.82 -30.92 3.08
N VAL A 342 -14.90 -30.76 1.76
CA VAL A 342 -15.46 -31.73 0.81
C VAL A 342 -14.45 -32.87 0.62
N ALA A 343 -14.92 -34.09 0.30
CA ALA A 343 -14.14 -35.33 0.26
C ALA A 343 -12.86 -35.36 -0.62
N ASN A 344 -12.54 -34.29 -1.36
CA ASN A 344 -11.42 -34.22 -2.31
C ASN A 344 -10.43 -33.07 -2.04
N GLU A 345 -10.48 -32.45 -0.86
CA GLU A 345 -9.59 -31.35 -0.48
C GLU A 345 -8.54 -31.80 0.55
N ARG A 346 -7.28 -31.44 0.33
CA ARG A 346 -6.18 -31.69 1.27
C ARG A 346 -5.56 -30.37 1.72
N ILE A 347 -5.46 -30.18 3.03
CA ILE A 347 -4.76 -29.03 3.61
C ILE A 347 -3.26 -29.29 3.58
N LEU A 348 -2.49 -28.36 3.04
CA LEU A 348 -1.04 -28.43 2.97
C LEU A 348 -0.37 -27.59 4.05
N ARG A 349 -0.83 -26.34 4.22
CA ARG A 349 -0.18 -25.35 5.08
C ARG A 349 -1.17 -24.41 5.74
N HIS A 350 -0.68 -23.75 6.76
CA HIS A 350 -1.34 -22.69 7.50
C HIS A 350 -0.53 -21.41 7.39
N ARG A 351 -1.21 -20.29 7.23
CA ARG A 351 -0.61 -18.96 7.18
C ARG A 351 -1.43 -17.98 8.02
N TRP A 352 -0.77 -17.28 8.92
CA TRP A 352 -1.33 -16.13 9.62
C TRP A 352 -0.56 -14.90 9.18
N THR A 353 -1.27 -13.88 8.75
CA THR A 353 -0.66 -12.62 8.32
C THR A 353 -1.27 -11.49 9.13
N LEU A 354 -0.41 -10.69 9.77
CA LEU A 354 -0.81 -9.56 10.58
C LEU A 354 -0.33 -8.27 9.92
N TRP A 355 -1.24 -7.31 9.80
CA TRP A 355 -0.95 -5.94 9.43
C TRP A 355 -1.31 -5.02 10.59
N GLY A 356 -0.62 -3.89 10.69
CA GLY A 356 -0.99 -2.89 11.69
C GLY A 356 -0.06 -1.71 11.75
N LEU A 357 -0.45 -0.78 12.60
CA LEU A 357 0.21 0.48 12.89
C LEU A 357 0.72 0.44 14.34
N LYS A 358 2.03 0.64 14.53
CA LYS A 358 2.68 0.63 15.84
C LYS A 358 2.86 2.03 16.41
N LEU A 359 3.05 2.11 17.72
CA LEU A 359 3.62 3.31 18.35
C LEU A 359 4.97 3.67 17.69
N GLY A 360 5.15 4.94 17.38
CA GLY A 360 6.34 5.47 16.69
C GLY A 360 6.24 5.46 15.16
N ASP A 361 5.35 4.66 14.56
CA ASP A 361 5.20 4.62 13.11
C ASP A 361 4.73 5.99 12.56
N PRO A 362 5.12 6.32 11.32
CA PRO A 362 4.53 7.45 10.60
C PRO A 362 3.09 7.11 10.24
N CYS A 363 2.19 8.09 10.34
CA CYS A 363 0.79 7.93 10.01
C CYS A 363 0.24 9.12 9.23
N TYR A 364 -0.53 8.77 8.21
CA TYR A 364 -1.24 9.65 7.32
C TYR A 364 -2.74 9.48 7.55
N VAL A 365 -3.43 10.58 7.88
CA VAL A 365 -4.85 10.57 8.21
C VAL A 365 -5.60 11.56 7.35
N MET A 366 -6.63 11.09 6.65
CA MET A 366 -7.71 11.93 6.15
C MET A 366 -8.94 11.68 7.00
N GLY A 367 -9.38 12.66 7.77
CA GLY A 367 -10.50 12.50 8.70
C GLY A 367 -11.38 13.75 8.81
N MET A 368 -12.53 13.57 9.44
CA MET A 368 -13.38 14.67 9.88
C MET A 368 -12.97 15.05 11.30
N ILE A 369 -12.63 16.31 11.50
CA ILE A 369 -12.30 16.90 12.80
C ILE A 369 -13.59 17.34 13.47
N LYS A 370 -13.82 16.83 14.68
CA LYS A 370 -15.00 17.13 15.49
C LYS A 370 -14.61 17.70 16.85
N PRO A 371 -15.43 18.61 17.41
CA PRO A 371 -15.26 19.04 18.79
C PRO A 371 -15.58 17.90 19.74
N ARG A 372 -14.85 17.83 20.85
CA ARG A 372 -15.15 16.97 21.99
C ARG A 372 -16.36 17.48 22.73
N THR A 373 -17.17 16.56 23.22
CA THR A 373 -18.19 16.82 24.22
C THR A 373 -17.56 17.05 25.58
N ASN A 374 -18.29 17.69 26.50
CA ASN A 374 -17.81 17.90 27.87
C ASN A 374 -17.53 16.58 28.61
N GLU A 375 -18.26 15.52 28.30
CA GLU A 375 -18.06 14.18 28.87
C GLU A 375 -16.75 13.54 28.37
N GLU A 376 -16.47 13.62 27.08
CA GLU A 376 -15.22 13.14 26.49
C GLU A 376 -13.99 13.91 27.03
N MET A 377 -14.13 15.23 27.22
CA MET A 377 -13.08 16.04 27.83
C MET A 377 -12.87 15.69 29.30
N ALA A 378 -13.91 15.35 30.05
CA ALA A 378 -13.78 14.94 31.45
C ALA A 378 -13.10 13.55 31.61
N ASN A 379 -13.27 12.68 30.61
CA ASN A 379 -12.63 11.36 30.59
C ASN A 379 -11.10 11.47 30.37
N ASP A 380 -10.67 12.37 29.48
CA ASP A 380 -9.26 12.60 29.18
C ASP A 380 -8.67 13.73 30.03
N LYS A 381 -8.04 13.35 31.15
CA LYS A 381 -7.42 14.28 32.11
C LYS A 381 -6.29 15.15 31.54
N GLN A 382 -5.78 14.84 30.34
CA GLN A 382 -4.72 15.63 29.69
C GLN A 382 -5.28 16.69 28.73
N VAL A 383 -6.60 16.76 28.53
CA VAL A 383 -7.22 17.81 27.71
C VAL A 383 -7.01 19.17 28.36
N ASP A 384 -6.45 20.10 27.60
CA ASP A 384 -6.29 21.49 27.97
C ASP A 384 -7.24 22.36 27.15
N THR A 385 -8.29 22.87 27.77
CA THR A 385 -9.32 23.67 27.09
C THR A 385 -8.79 24.96 26.45
N THR A 386 -7.56 25.38 26.75
CA THR A 386 -6.90 26.52 26.11
C THR A 386 -6.24 26.16 24.78
N LEU A 387 -5.98 24.87 24.54
CA LEU A 387 -5.39 24.33 23.32
C LEU A 387 -6.48 23.82 22.37
N GLN A 388 -6.59 24.44 21.20
CA GLN A 388 -7.59 24.10 20.18
C GLN A 388 -7.51 22.63 19.73
N ASN A 389 -6.30 22.09 19.57
CA ASN A 389 -6.07 20.72 19.14
C ASN A 389 -6.45 19.67 20.20
N SER A 390 -6.49 20.06 21.48
CA SER A 390 -6.85 19.15 22.57
C SER A 390 -8.37 18.96 22.70
N ILE A 391 -9.16 19.98 22.33
CA ILE A 391 -10.62 19.97 22.41
C ILE A 391 -11.30 19.39 21.17
N VAL A 392 -10.52 18.89 20.22
CA VAL A 392 -11.01 18.20 19.02
C VAL A 392 -10.44 16.79 18.92
N TYR A 393 -11.03 15.99 18.04
CA TYR A 393 -10.54 14.66 17.65
C TYR A 393 -10.88 14.39 16.18
N ALA A 394 -10.16 13.44 15.58
CA ALA A 394 -10.38 13.03 14.20
C ALA A 394 -11.14 11.70 14.12
N VAL A 395 -12.13 11.65 13.23
CA VAL A 395 -12.92 10.45 12.91
C VAL A 395 -12.95 10.12 11.43
N GLY A 396 -13.07 8.83 11.12
CA GLY A 396 -13.18 8.26 9.79
C GLY A 396 -14.60 8.34 9.22
N GLU A 397 -15.26 9.48 9.32
CA GLU A 397 -16.59 9.67 8.74
C GLU A 397 -16.52 10.08 7.27
N LYS A 398 -17.40 9.51 6.45
CA LYS A 398 -17.53 9.87 5.03
C LYS A 398 -18.29 11.17 4.89
N SER A 399 -17.77 12.09 4.09
CA SER A 399 -18.48 13.30 3.68
C SER A 399 -18.45 13.45 2.15
N PRO A 400 -19.37 14.23 1.54
CA PRO A 400 -19.42 14.38 0.08
C PRO A 400 -18.08 14.85 -0.48
N GLY A 401 -17.49 14.08 -1.40
CA GLY A 401 -16.19 14.39 -2.00
C GLY A 401 -14.96 14.02 -1.17
N PHE A 402 -15.14 13.51 0.06
CA PHE A 402 -14.04 13.19 0.98
C PHE A 402 -14.17 11.75 1.50
N LYS A 403 -13.14 10.94 1.25
CA LYS A 403 -13.08 9.56 1.72
C LYS A 403 -12.08 9.48 2.88
N PRO A 404 -12.52 9.07 4.08
CA PRO A 404 -11.63 8.93 5.22
C PRO A 404 -10.57 7.86 4.95
N ARG A 405 -9.39 8.06 5.53
CA ARG A 405 -8.22 7.17 5.38
C ARG A 405 -7.37 7.20 6.63
N LEU A 406 -6.87 6.04 7.01
CA LEU A 406 -5.85 5.85 8.03
C LEU A 406 -4.75 4.99 7.40
N GLU A 407 -3.67 5.61 6.94
CA GLU A 407 -2.60 4.91 6.24
C GLU A 407 -1.32 4.94 7.07
N LYS A 408 -0.58 3.82 7.09
CA LYS A 408 0.81 3.83 7.56
C LYS A 408 1.65 4.62 6.55
N GLY A 409 2.56 5.46 7.04
CA GLY A 409 3.40 6.32 6.23
C GLY A 409 3.03 7.79 6.33
N THR A 410 3.84 8.63 5.71
CA THR A 410 3.60 10.07 5.52
C THR A 410 3.04 10.34 4.11
N GLU A 411 2.55 11.55 3.86
CA GLU A 411 2.10 11.99 2.51
C GLU A 411 3.14 11.66 1.44
N LEU A 412 4.43 11.84 1.77
CA LEU A 412 5.57 11.54 0.91
C LEU A 412 5.62 10.07 0.47
N THR A 413 5.46 9.16 1.43
CA THR A 413 5.48 7.71 1.16
C THR A 413 4.18 7.23 0.49
N ALA A 414 3.04 7.83 0.83
CA ALA A 414 1.74 7.51 0.25
C ALA A 414 1.64 7.92 -1.23
N ILE A 415 2.31 9.01 -1.63
CA ILE A 415 2.37 9.49 -3.02
C ILE A 415 3.56 8.89 -3.79
N SER A 416 4.47 8.16 -3.12
CA SER A 416 5.71 7.66 -3.73
C SER A 416 5.52 6.87 -5.02
N SER A 417 4.47 6.04 -5.13
CA SER A 417 4.16 5.24 -6.32
C SER A 417 3.16 5.91 -7.27
N ALA A 418 2.77 7.15 -7.03
CA ALA A 418 1.77 7.83 -7.83
C ALA A 418 2.28 8.17 -9.23
N ARG A 419 1.34 8.27 -10.17
CA ARG A 419 1.57 8.67 -11.57
C ARG A 419 0.81 9.95 -11.88
N SER A 420 1.25 10.69 -12.89
CA SER A 420 0.58 11.94 -13.27
C SER A 420 -0.86 11.73 -13.73
N GLN A 421 -1.65 12.80 -13.72
CA GLN A 421 -3.01 12.79 -14.27
C GLN A 421 -3.01 12.55 -15.79
N ILE A 422 -1.96 12.97 -16.50
CA ILE A 422 -1.81 12.65 -17.93
C ILE A 422 -1.71 11.14 -18.13
N GLU A 423 -0.94 10.43 -17.30
CA GLU A 423 -0.82 8.97 -17.43
C GLU A 423 -2.06 8.22 -16.95
N ASN A 424 -2.71 8.70 -15.89
CA ASN A 424 -3.88 8.05 -15.32
C ASN A 424 -5.18 8.32 -16.09
N ILE A 425 -5.29 9.45 -16.80
CA ILE A 425 -6.52 9.84 -17.51
C ILE A 425 -6.24 10.13 -18.99
N GLY A 426 -5.24 10.96 -19.29
CA GLY A 426 -4.93 11.38 -20.66
C GLY A 426 -4.56 10.23 -21.59
N PHE A 427 -3.67 9.33 -21.17
CA PHE A 427 -3.25 8.16 -21.95
C PHE A 427 -4.39 7.16 -22.21
N PRO A 428 -5.22 6.78 -21.21
CA PRO A 428 -6.41 5.98 -21.48
C PRO A 428 -7.41 6.65 -22.44
N ILE A 429 -7.61 7.97 -22.34
CA ILE A 429 -8.48 8.70 -23.29
C ILE A 429 -7.90 8.64 -24.71
N LEU A 430 -6.59 8.84 -24.85
CA LEU A 430 -5.92 8.66 -26.14
C LEU A 430 -6.09 7.23 -26.66
N GLY A 431 -5.99 6.23 -25.79
CA GLY A 431 -6.27 4.83 -26.11
C GLY A 431 -7.69 4.62 -26.61
N LEU A 432 -8.71 5.23 -25.98
CA LEU A 432 -10.09 5.20 -26.45
C LEU A 432 -10.23 5.81 -27.85
N VAL A 433 -9.61 6.96 -28.11
CA VAL A 433 -9.63 7.59 -29.44
C VAL A 433 -9.01 6.66 -30.48
N ILE A 434 -7.87 6.05 -30.18
CA ILE A 434 -7.21 5.06 -31.08
C ILE A 434 -8.13 3.87 -31.33
N ALA A 435 -8.75 3.29 -30.28
CA ALA A 435 -9.68 2.17 -30.43
C ALA A 435 -10.91 2.52 -31.26
N ILE A 436 -11.46 3.72 -31.10
CA ILE A 436 -12.60 4.19 -31.90
C ILE A 436 -12.17 4.38 -33.36
N ALA A 437 -11.01 4.97 -33.60
CA ALA A 437 -10.48 5.18 -34.94
C ALA A 437 -10.26 3.85 -35.69
N GLN A 438 -9.90 2.77 -34.99
CA GLN A 438 -9.77 1.43 -35.58
C GLN A 438 -11.06 0.85 -36.16
N PHE A 439 -12.25 1.31 -35.76
CA PHE A 439 -13.50 0.86 -36.41
C PHE A 439 -13.79 1.57 -37.74
N PHE A 440 -13.09 2.68 -38.00
CA PHE A 440 -13.27 3.49 -39.20
C PHE A 440 -12.15 3.30 -40.23
N LEU A 441 -11.07 2.64 -39.85
CA LEU A 441 -9.96 2.21 -40.71
C LEU A 441 -10.22 0.77 -41.15
#